data_AF-A0A812KD79-F1
#
_entry.id   AF-A0A812KD79-F1
#
_cell.length_a   1.000
_cell.length_b   1.000
_cell.length_c   1.000
_cell.angle_alpha   90.00
_cell.angle_beta   90.00
_cell.angle_gamma   90.00
#
_symmetry.space_group_name_H-M   'P 1'
#
loop_
_entity.id
_entity.type
_entity.pdbx_description
1 polymer ?
#
loop_
_entity_poly.entity_id
_entity_poly.type
_entity_poly.pdbx_seq_one_letter_code
_entity_poly.pdbx_strand_id
1 'polypeptide(L)'
;MVLLEGEEMLLRVSSHLAPRDGAVASAVSVAFRGSLRRLDQSVTVRLQTPEEMMDEDPPESDEDIAIDRGYYTELGHIGAAEVKGVHVLKARISLAEYQTHAEMVLLERQKNLRYNFHEACDAESAGLALVGTSFCDARGRIRLASVKACGPEVMSGGFLYIETLGDDEFQRPNLGAVVIRKLLLDTVLKGRWTVAVVIPSDAELRCFLQAGFVQAKELALQGEGVVLFAVPSFLDHEMKSPREARSVPILEPMDGELPSGINKDLLELVKNEGTEAQIRDLLAKGASIEASRAIHCSVYNRDLERLEILLRLTPSPEEAVNQQDDSGLVPLMLAAQGACGVLSRFNRSVPTACCARLIAAGAKVCAVDAEGCTSLGHLWRKLREIEDFEGCFGLEMGEYDSSDLEKLLMPPSGPTTADEQLINAPSDEENVLDWEGGEEEDLEDDDEDSD
;
A
#
# COMPACT_ATOMS: atom_id res chain seq x y z
N MET A 1 -8.70 13.32 -35.16
CA MET A 1 -9.08 14.74 -34.96
C MET A 1 -10.60 14.97 -34.93
N VAL A 2 -11.38 14.53 -35.92
CA VAL A 2 -12.84 14.79 -36.00
C VAL A 2 -13.67 14.19 -34.85
N LEU A 3 -13.26 13.05 -34.28
CA LEU A 3 -13.93 12.46 -33.10
C LEU A 3 -13.63 13.23 -31.80
N LEU A 4 -12.52 13.96 -31.75
CA LEU A 4 -12.00 14.61 -30.54
C LEU A 4 -12.54 16.04 -30.37
N GLU A 5 -12.75 16.78 -31.46
CA GLU A 5 -13.35 18.12 -31.41
C GLU A 5 -14.84 18.11 -31.03
N GLY A 6 -15.54 16.98 -31.23
CA GLY A 6 -16.94 16.82 -30.87
C GLY A 6 -17.22 16.79 -29.37
N GLU A 7 -16.28 16.31 -28.54
CA GLU A 7 -16.46 16.19 -27.09
C GLU A 7 -16.36 17.54 -26.36
N GLU A 8 -15.44 18.42 -26.77
CA GLU A 8 -15.39 19.80 -26.26
C GLU A 8 -16.66 20.58 -26.59
N MET A 9 -17.25 20.33 -27.77
CA MET A 9 -18.47 20.99 -28.22
C MET A 9 -19.68 20.59 -27.36
N LEU A 10 -19.80 19.31 -26.99
CA LEU A 10 -20.86 18.80 -26.12
C LEU A 10 -20.75 19.34 -24.68
N LEU A 11 -19.54 19.46 -24.15
CA LEU A 11 -19.29 20.05 -22.82
C LEU A 11 -19.63 21.55 -22.77
N ARG A 12 -19.35 22.31 -23.85
CA ARG A 12 -19.71 23.74 -23.94
C ARG A 12 -21.21 23.99 -24.06
N VAL A 13 -21.96 23.10 -24.71
CA VAL A 13 -23.43 23.24 -24.81
C VAL A 13 -24.11 22.99 -23.45
N SER A 14 -23.55 22.13 -22.60
CA SER A 14 -24.14 21.79 -21.30
C SER A 14 -23.97 22.86 -20.22
N SER A 15 -23.02 23.80 -20.35
CA SER A 15 -22.73 24.80 -19.31
C SER A 15 -23.55 26.10 -19.43
N HIS A 16 -24.30 26.28 -20.53
CA HIS A 16 -25.08 27.50 -20.79
C HIS A 16 -26.60 27.32 -20.69
N LEU A 17 -27.09 26.11 -20.42
CA LEU A 17 -28.50 25.82 -20.23
C LEU A 17 -28.75 25.44 -18.76
N ALA A 18 -29.46 26.30 -18.02
CA ALA A 18 -29.90 25.98 -16.66
C ALA A 18 -30.78 24.72 -16.68
N PRO A 19 -30.51 23.70 -15.85
CA PRO A 19 -31.18 22.42 -15.95
C PRO A 19 -32.58 22.53 -15.37
N ARG A 20 -33.61 22.53 -16.22
CA ARG A 20 -35.00 22.37 -15.78
C ARG A 20 -35.64 21.05 -16.15
N ASP A 21 -35.00 20.19 -16.95
CA ASP A 21 -35.63 18.95 -17.41
C ASP A 21 -34.71 17.72 -17.34
N GLY A 22 -35.19 16.66 -16.70
CA GLY A 22 -34.53 15.34 -16.65
C GLY A 22 -34.31 14.69 -18.03
N ALA A 23 -34.98 15.19 -19.07
CA ALA A 23 -34.75 14.77 -20.45
C ALA A 23 -33.34 15.12 -20.96
N VAL A 24 -32.76 16.25 -20.54
CA VAL A 24 -31.42 16.67 -20.96
C VAL A 24 -30.36 15.76 -20.36
N ALA A 25 -30.49 15.41 -19.08
CA ALA A 25 -29.57 14.48 -18.41
C ALA A 25 -29.56 13.10 -19.08
N SER A 26 -30.75 12.60 -19.47
CA SER A 26 -30.87 11.33 -20.19
C SER A 26 -30.20 11.37 -21.57
N ALA A 27 -30.43 12.43 -22.36
CA ALA A 27 -29.81 12.58 -23.68
C ALA A 27 -28.28 12.66 -23.62
N VAL A 28 -27.73 13.41 -22.64
CA VAL A 28 -26.28 13.52 -22.42
C VAL A 28 -25.68 12.16 -22.04
N SER A 29 -26.33 11.39 -21.16
CA SER A 29 -25.90 10.04 -20.79
C SER A 29 -25.86 9.09 -22.00
N VAL A 30 -26.89 9.13 -22.85
CA VAL A 30 -26.95 8.30 -24.07
C VAL A 30 -25.85 8.66 -25.06
N ALA A 31 -25.62 9.97 -25.28
CA ALA A 31 -24.55 10.44 -26.19
C ALA A 31 -23.16 10.05 -25.67
N PHE A 32 -22.91 10.20 -24.37
CA PHE A 32 -21.67 9.79 -23.73
C PHE A 32 -21.40 8.29 -23.89
N ARG A 33 -22.39 7.44 -23.60
CA ARG A 33 -22.30 5.98 -23.84
C ARG A 33 -22.03 5.64 -25.30
N GLY A 34 -22.61 6.40 -26.23
CA GLY A 34 -22.34 6.27 -27.66
C GLY A 34 -20.89 6.61 -28.04
N SER A 35 -20.32 7.68 -27.47
CA SER A 35 -18.91 8.06 -27.68
C SER A 35 -17.96 6.99 -27.13
N LEU A 36 -18.20 6.55 -25.88
CA LEU A 36 -17.38 5.52 -25.24
C LEU A 36 -17.37 4.22 -26.03
N ARG A 37 -18.51 3.76 -26.55
CA ARG A 37 -18.56 2.54 -27.39
C ARG A 37 -17.74 2.67 -28.68
N ARG A 38 -17.71 3.85 -29.30
CA ARG A 38 -16.88 4.07 -30.50
C ARG A 38 -15.40 4.07 -30.16
N LEU A 39 -15.04 4.70 -29.03
CA LEU A 39 -13.67 4.71 -28.53
C LEU A 39 -13.20 3.30 -28.19
N ASP A 40 -14.04 2.54 -27.49
CA ASP A 40 -13.85 1.13 -27.17
C ASP A 40 -13.64 0.26 -28.43
N GLN A 41 -14.35 0.54 -29.51
CA GLN A 41 -14.12 -0.16 -30.78
C GLN A 41 -12.83 0.27 -31.51
N SER A 42 -12.31 1.47 -31.23
CA SER A 42 -11.15 2.04 -31.93
C SER A 42 -9.83 1.77 -31.23
N VAL A 43 -9.85 1.50 -29.93
CA VAL A 43 -8.67 1.21 -29.12
C VAL A 43 -8.38 -0.29 -29.15
N THR A 44 -7.16 -0.63 -29.54
CA THR A 44 -6.63 -1.99 -29.41
C THR A 44 -5.52 -2.01 -28.38
N VAL A 45 -5.56 -3.00 -27.48
CA VAL A 45 -4.53 -3.23 -26.48
C VAL A 45 -4.05 -4.67 -26.64
N ARG A 46 -2.74 -4.87 -26.67
CA ARG A 46 -2.11 -6.19 -26.78
C ARG A 46 -0.83 -6.21 -25.95
N LEU A 47 -0.61 -7.29 -25.19
CA LEU A 47 0.69 -7.51 -24.56
C LEU A 47 1.74 -7.77 -25.64
N GLN A 48 2.91 -7.14 -25.51
CA GLN A 48 4.04 -7.39 -26.38
C GLN A 48 4.48 -8.84 -26.24
N THR A 49 4.80 -9.48 -27.36
CA THR A 49 5.37 -10.83 -27.31
C THR A 49 6.84 -10.75 -26.89
N PRO A 50 7.42 -11.87 -26.41
CA PRO A 50 8.85 -11.94 -26.12
C PRO A 50 9.72 -11.41 -27.26
N GLU A 51 9.38 -11.78 -28.50
CA GLU A 51 10.12 -11.33 -29.69
C GLU A 51 10.06 -9.80 -29.88
N GLU A 52 8.91 -9.18 -29.63
CA GLU A 52 8.74 -7.72 -29.75
C GLU A 52 9.49 -6.94 -28.68
N MET A 53 9.80 -7.55 -27.53
CA MET A 53 10.57 -6.93 -26.46
C MET A 53 12.09 -7.05 -26.70
N MET A 54 12.54 -8.10 -27.39
CA MET A 54 13.96 -8.31 -27.71
C MET A 54 14.48 -7.41 -28.83
N ASP A 55 13.60 -6.85 -29.67
CA ASP A 55 13.98 -6.00 -30.81
C ASP A 55 14.58 -4.63 -30.40
N GLU A 56 14.48 -4.24 -29.13
CA GLU A 56 15.08 -2.99 -28.64
C GLU A 56 16.62 -3.09 -28.53
N ASP A 57 17.16 -4.27 -28.25
CA ASP A 57 18.60 -4.57 -28.20
C ASP A 57 18.84 -6.00 -28.71
N PRO A 58 19.13 -6.20 -30.02
CA PRO A 58 19.22 -7.54 -30.59
C PRO A 58 20.39 -8.31 -29.97
N PRO A 59 20.18 -9.57 -29.56
CA PRO A 59 21.21 -10.38 -28.92
C PRO A 59 22.43 -10.56 -29.82
N GLU A 60 23.62 -10.56 -29.23
CA GLU A 60 24.89 -10.66 -29.96
C GLU A 60 25.15 -12.07 -30.51
N SER A 61 24.51 -13.11 -29.93
CA SER A 61 24.69 -14.51 -30.33
C SER A 61 23.43 -15.39 -30.18
N ASP A 62 23.42 -16.54 -30.86
CA ASP A 62 22.35 -17.56 -30.76
C ASP A 62 22.27 -18.20 -29.35
N GLU A 63 23.36 -18.19 -28.59
CA GLU A 63 23.39 -18.66 -27.19
C GLU A 63 22.66 -17.68 -26.27
N ASP A 64 22.80 -16.37 -26.49
CA ASP A 64 22.08 -15.33 -25.75
C ASP A 64 20.57 -15.45 -26.00
N ILE A 65 20.14 -15.72 -27.24
CA ILE A 65 18.73 -15.96 -27.58
C ILE A 65 18.14 -17.14 -26.79
N ALA A 66 18.90 -18.21 -26.60
CA ALA A 66 18.44 -19.40 -25.89
C ALA A 66 18.31 -19.17 -24.39
N ILE A 67 19.23 -18.40 -23.80
CA ILE A 67 19.20 -17.99 -22.40
C ILE A 67 18.01 -17.05 -22.17
N ASP A 68 17.85 -16.03 -23.02
CA ASP A 68 16.78 -15.04 -22.94
C ASP A 68 15.39 -15.68 -23.00
N ARG A 69 15.17 -16.65 -23.90
CA ARG A 69 13.90 -17.38 -24.01
C ARG A 69 13.49 -18.09 -22.71
N GLY A 70 14.44 -18.44 -21.85
CA GLY A 70 14.16 -19.03 -20.54
C GLY A 70 13.51 -18.05 -19.56
N TYR A 71 13.68 -16.74 -19.78
CA TYR A 71 13.13 -15.68 -18.96
C TYR A 71 11.80 -15.12 -19.47
N TYR A 72 11.26 -15.61 -20.58
CA TYR A 72 9.97 -15.15 -21.09
C TYR A 72 8.86 -16.17 -20.87
N THR A 73 7.72 -15.68 -20.42
CA THR A 73 6.47 -16.42 -20.25
C THR A 73 5.40 -15.89 -21.21
N GLU A 74 4.23 -16.54 -21.26
CA GLU A 74 3.07 -16.01 -22.00
C GLU A 74 2.55 -14.67 -21.45
N LEU A 75 2.97 -14.29 -20.23
CA LEU A 75 2.58 -13.05 -19.59
C LEU A 75 3.59 -11.95 -19.93
N GLY A 76 4.89 -12.23 -19.85
CA GLY A 76 5.95 -11.26 -20.12
C GLY A 76 7.32 -11.79 -19.72
N HIS A 77 8.25 -10.92 -19.35
CA HIS A 77 9.57 -11.32 -18.86
C HIS A 77 9.52 -11.63 -17.36
N ILE A 78 10.28 -12.63 -16.89
CA ILE A 78 10.44 -12.95 -15.47
C ILE A 78 11.17 -11.79 -14.80
N GLY A 79 10.64 -11.27 -13.69
CA GLY A 79 11.20 -10.10 -13.00
C GLY A 79 12.68 -10.25 -12.62
N ALA A 80 13.33 -9.12 -12.34
CA ALA A 80 14.74 -9.02 -11.94
C ALA A 80 15.09 -9.88 -10.71
N ALA A 81 14.11 -10.20 -9.87
CA ALA A 81 14.30 -11.11 -8.74
C ALA A 81 14.65 -12.56 -9.15
N GLU A 82 14.51 -12.92 -10.43
CA GLU A 82 14.55 -14.31 -10.94
C GLU A 82 13.57 -15.25 -10.20
N VAL A 83 12.60 -14.64 -9.52
CA VAL A 83 11.61 -15.32 -8.71
C VAL A 83 10.47 -15.77 -9.59
N LYS A 84 10.21 -17.08 -9.59
CA LYS A 84 9.02 -17.65 -10.26
C LYS A 84 7.75 -16.97 -9.73
N GLY A 85 7.01 -16.34 -10.64
CA GLY A 85 5.74 -15.68 -10.34
C GLY A 85 5.78 -14.15 -10.38
N VAL A 86 6.94 -13.54 -10.65
CA VAL A 86 7.03 -12.11 -10.98
C VAL A 86 7.13 -11.97 -12.50
N HIS A 87 6.19 -11.23 -13.10
CA HIS A 87 6.12 -11.03 -14.55
C HIS A 87 6.10 -9.53 -14.86
N VAL A 88 7.12 -9.03 -15.55
CA VAL A 88 7.17 -7.67 -16.11
C VAL A 88 6.50 -7.70 -17.48
N LEU A 89 5.50 -6.85 -17.66
CA LEU A 89 4.59 -6.86 -18.79
C LEU A 89 4.68 -5.50 -19.48
N LYS A 90 4.85 -5.52 -20.81
CA LYS A 90 4.66 -4.33 -21.65
C LYS A 90 3.44 -4.54 -22.55
N ALA A 91 2.55 -3.57 -22.60
CA ALA A 91 1.38 -3.61 -23.47
C ALA A 91 1.47 -2.51 -24.54
N ARG A 92 1.35 -2.88 -25.81
CA ARG A 92 1.19 -1.91 -26.90
C ARG A 92 -0.28 -1.48 -26.97
N ILE A 93 -0.48 -0.17 -26.92
CA ILE A 93 -1.78 0.48 -27.05
C ILE A 93 -1.81 1.18 -28.40
N SER A 94 -2.86 0.97 -29.18
CA SER A 94 -3.01 1.64 -30.48
C SER A 94 -4.39 2.27 -30.63
N LEU A 95 -4.40 3.52 -31.11
CA LEU A 95 -5.59 4.28 -31.47
C LEU A 95 -5.33 5.00 -32.80
N ALA A 96 -5.95 4.51 -33.87
CA ALA A 96 -5.68 5.00 -35.23
C ALA A 96 -4.17 4.93 -35.56
N GLU A 97 -3.53 6.07 -35.85
CA GLU A 97 -2.09 6.17 -36.17
C GLU A 97 -1.21 6.34 -34.93
N TYR A 98 -1.81 6.53 -33.75
CA TYR A 98 -1.07 6.75 -32.51
C TYR A 98 -0.82 5.42 -31.81
N GLN A 99 0.41 5.26 -31.33
CA GLN A 99 0.83 4.13 -30.51
C GLN A 99 1.51 4.63 -29.25
N THR A 100 1.27 3.93 -28.15
CA THR A 100 2.00 4.12 -26.90
C THR A 100 2.13 2.77 -26.20
N HIS A 101 2.73 2.74 -25.02
CA HIS A 101 2.92 1.53 -24.23
C HIS A 101 2.41 1.71 -22.80
N ALA A 102 2.10 0.61 -22.13
CA ALA A 102 1.88 0.58 -20.69
C ALA A 102 2.81 -0.47 -20.08
N GLU A 103 3.40 -0.14 -18.94
CA GLU A 103 4.30 -1.03 -18.20
C GLU A 103 3.63 -1.45 -16.90
N MET A 104 3.72 -2.75 -16.61
CA MET A 104 3.08 -3.35 -15.45
C MET A 104 3.95 -4.47 -14.89
N VAL A 105 3.78 -4.74 -13.61
CA VAL A 105 4.37 -5.90 -12.95
C VAL A 105 3.25 -6.74 -12.31
N LEU A 106 3.18 -8.01 -12.66
CA LEU A 106 2.24 -8.97 -12.07
C LEU A 106 3.00 -9.93 -11.15
N LEU A 107 2.67 -9.91 -9.86
CA LEU A 107 3.22 -10.80 -8.86
C LEU A 107 2.16 -11.82 -8.45
N GLU A 108 2.42 -13.10 -8.65
CA GLU A 108 1.54 -14.17 -8.23
C GLU A 108 1.57 -14.35 -6.70
N ARG A 109 0.43 -14.17 -6.02
CA ARG A 109 0.31 -14.33 -4.56
C ARG A 109 -0.22 -15.72 -4.20
N GLN A 110 0.53 -16.78 -4.54
CA GLN A 110 0.12 -18.15 -4.19
C GLN A 110 0.56 -18.54 -2.78
N LYS A 111 -0.24 -19.39 -2.13
CA LYS A 111 -0.03 -19.85 -0.74
C LYS A 111 1.26 -20.66 -0.52
N ASN A 112 1.84 -21.24 -1.58
CA ASN A 112 2.96 -22.19 -1.49
C ASN A 112 4.26 -21.65 -2.10
N LEU A 113 4.34 -20.34 -2.30
CA LEU A 113 5.56 -19.75 -2.86
C LEU A 113 6.62 -19.68 -1.76
N ARG A 114 7.80 -20.20 -2.09
CA ARG A 114 8.97 -20.18 -1.20
C ARG A 114 9.67 -18.82 -1.15
N TYR A 115 9.10 -17.79 -1.80
CA TYR A 115 9.72 -16.48 -1.92
C TYR A 115 9.01 -15.45 -1.04
N ASN A 116 9.78 -14.48 -0.58
CA ASN A 116 9.29 -13.32 0.17
C ASN A 116 8.70 -12.31 -0.81
N PHE A 117 7.39 -12.05 -0.71
CA PHE A 117 6.67 -11.12 -1.58
C PHE A 117 7.23 -9.70 -1.53
N HIS A 118 7.69 -9.23 -0.36
CA HIS A 118 8.28 -7.90 -0.23
C HIS A 118 9.63 -7.80 -0.92
N GLU A 119 10.46 -8.84 -0.85
CA GLU A 119 11.73 -8.90 -1.61
C GLU A 119 11.49 -8.86 -3.11
N ALA A 120 10.48 -9.60 -3.59
CA ALA A 120 10.07 -9.56 -4.99
C ALA A 120 9.59 -8.16 -5.40
N CYS A 121 8.90 -7.42 -4.53
CA CYS A 121 8.51 -6.03 -4.81
C CYS A 121 9.70 -5.07 -4.84
N ASP A 122 10.61 -5.19 -3.87
CA ASP A 122 11.81 -4.34 -3.72
C ASP A 122 12.78 -4.49 -4.90
N ALA A 123 12.91 -5.72 -5.43
CA ALA A 123 13.78 -6.02 -6.55
C ALA A 123 13.37 -5.35 -7.87
N GLU A 124 12.08 -5.06 -8.09
CA GLU A 124 11.63 -4.50 -9.37
C GLU A 124 11.61 -2.97 -9.36
N SER A 125 10.94 -2.33 -8.39
CA SER A 125 10.91 -0.86 -8.32
C SER A 125 10.53 -0.34 -6.93
N ALA A 126 11.00 0.87 -6.60
CA ALA A 126 10.67 1.53 -5.34
C ALA A 126 9.15 1.81 -5.20
N GLY A 127 8.47 2.11 -6.31
CA GLY A 127 7.02 2.30 -6.33
C GLY A 127 6.28 1.00 -6.00
N LEU A 128 6.72 -0.12 -6.59
CA LEU A 128 6.18 -1.44 -6.28
C LEU A 128 6.48 -1.85 -4.83
N ALA A 129 7.70 -1.60 -4.33
CA ALA A 129 8.08 -1.87 -2.94
C ALA A 129 7.15 -1.16 -1.96
N LEU A 130 6.89 0.13 -2.20
CA LEU A 130 5.99 0.95 -1.39
C LEU A 130 4.57 0.37 -1.35
N VAL A 131 3.96 0.13 -2.52
CA VAL A 131 2.57 -0.36 -2.54
C VAL A 131 2.46 -1.82 -2.13
N GLY A 132 3.45 -2.64 -2.46
CA GLY A 132 3.48 -4.07 -2.13
C GLY A 132 3.53 -4.30 -0.62
N THR A 133 4.40 -3.57 0.09
CA THR A 133 4.52 -3.65 1.56
C THR A 133 3.32 -3.04 2.29
N SER A 134 2.69 -2.04 1.68
CA SER A 134 1.48 -1.40 2.20
C SER A 134 0.23 -2.26 2.03
N PHE A 135 0.06 -2.90 0.87
CA PHE A 135 -1.13 -3.70 0.56
C PHE A 135 -1.04 -5.12 1.08
N CYS A 136 0.15 -5.71 1.11
CA CYS A 136 0.37 -7.11 1.41
C CYS A 136 1.36 -7.31 2.55
N ASP A 137 1.28 -8.45 3.24
CA ASP A 137 2.40 -8.94 4.04
C ASP A 137 3.46 -9.61 3.16
N ALA A 138 4.57 -10.06 3.77
CA ALA A 138 5.67 -10.68 3.02
C ALA A 138 5.33 -12.07 2.47
N ARG A 139 4.15 -12.63 2.79
CA ARG A 139 3.58 -13.82 2.12
C ARG A 139 2.62 -13.45 0.98
N GLY A 140 2.44 -12.16 0.67
CA GLY A 140 1.51 -11.67 -0.34
C GLY A 140 0.05 -11.63 0.13
N ARG A 141 -0.28 -11.78 1.42
CA ARG A 141 -1.66 -11.70 1.89
C ARG A 141 -2.10 -10.26 2.03
N ILE A 142 -3.30 -9.92 1.58
CA ILE A 142 -3.84 -8.55 1.71
C ILE A 142 -3.93 -8.16 3.18
N ARG A 143 -3.46 -6.96 3.52
CA ARG A 143 -3.52 -6.34 4.85
C ARG A 143 -4.63 -5.30 4.95
N LEU A 144 -4.77 -4.44 3.93
CA LEU A 144 -5.67 -3.28 3.95
C LEU A 144 -7.15 -3.67 4.10
N ALA A 145 -7.82 -3.01 5.03
CA ALA A 145 -9.22 -3.29 5.36
C ALA A 145 -10.16 -2.92 4.21
N SER A 146 -9.91 -1.79 3.53
CA SER A 146 -10.67 -1.36 2.36
C SER A 146 -10.64 -2.37 1.22
N VAL A 147 -9.51 -3.05 1.00
CA VAL A 147 -9.38 -4.10 -0.01
C VAL A 147 -10.08 -5.37 0.44
N LYS A 148 -9.90 -5.81 1.69
CA LYS A 148 -10.59 -6.98 2.26
C LYS A 148 -12.11 -6.85 2.21
N ALA A 149 -12.63 -5.64 2.42
CA ALA A 149 -14.06 -5.35 2.37
C ALA A 149 -14.68 -5.57 0.98
N CYS A 150 -13.87 -5.67 -0.08
CA CYS A 150 -14.35 -5.97 -1.42
C CYS A 150 -14.81 -7.41 -1.62
N GLY A 151 -14.38 -8.35 -0.77
CA GLY A 151 -14.80 -9.76 -0.84
C GLY A 151 -13.63 -10.75 -0.77
N PRO A 152 -13.91 -12.05 -0.59
CA PRO A 152 -12.88 -13.08 -0.45
C PRO A 152 -12.03 -13.30 -1.70
N GLU A 153 -12.50 -12.91 -2.88
CA GLU A 153 -11.77 -13.03 -4.16
C GLU A 153 -10.42 -12.28 -4.16
N VAL A 154 -10.28 -11.24 -3.33
CA VAL A 154 -9.03 -10.47 -3.22
C VAL A 154 -7.93 -11.22 -2.46
N MET A 155 -8.27 -12.32 -1.79
CA MET A 155 -7.34 -13.05 -0.91
C MET A 155 -6.44 -14.03 -1.66
N SER A 156 -6.71 -14.30 -2.94
CA SER A 156 -5.92 -15.22 -3.77
C SER A 156 -5.75 -14.66 -5.18
N GLY A 157 -4.63 -14.94 -5.85
CA GLY A 157 -4.37 -14.52 -7.23
C GLY A 157 -3.29 -13.44 -7.35
N GLY A 158 -3.11 -12.87 -8.54
CA GLY A 158 -2.02 -11.91 -8.78
C GLY A 158 -2.25 -10.53 -8.16
N PHE A 159 -1.15 -9.89 -7.79
CA PHE A 159 -1.03 -8.47 -7.50
C PHE A 159 -0.46 -7.77 -8.74
N LEU A 160 -1.27 -6.94 -9.38
CA LEU A 160 -0.87 -6.21 -10.57
C LEU A 160 -0.53 -4.77 -10.19
N TYR A 161 0.72 -4.36 -10.37
CA TYR A 161 1.13 -2.98 -10.29
C TYR A 161 1.19 -2.38 -11.70
N ILE A 162 0.49 -1.26 -11.91
CA ILE A 162 0.53 -0.51 -13.16
C ILE A 162 1.49 0.65 -12.94
N GLU A 163 2.66 0.58 -13.55
CA GLU A 163 3.75 1.53 -13.33
C GLU A 163 3.59 2.77 -14.20
N THR A 164 3.30 2.58 -15.49
CA THR A 164 3.10 3.66 -16.45
C THR A 164 1.92 3.38 -17.37
N LEU A 165 1.17 4.42 -17.74
CA LEU A 165 0.07 4.34 -18.70
C LEU A 165 0.26 5.32 -19.86
N GLY A 166 1.18 4.97 -20.76
CA GLY A 166 1.39 5.68 -22.01
C GLY A 166 1.73 7.16 -21.87
N ASP A 167 1.79 7.83 -23.02
CA ASP A 167 2.15 9.23 -23.10
C ASP A 167 0.94 10.15 -22.80
N ASP A 168 1.19 11.44 -22.63
CA ASP A 168 0.20 12.49 -22.31
C ASP A 168 -1.10 12.44 -23.15
N GLU A 169 -1.02 11.99 -24.41
CA GLU A 169 -2.20 11.88 -25.27
C GLU A 169 -3.19 10.80 -24.81
N PHE A 170 -2.69 9.73 -24.19
CA PHE A 170 -3.48 8.64 -23.63
C PHE A 170 -3.95 8.89 -22.20
N GLN A 171 -3.43 9.94 -21.56
CA GLN A 171 -3.86 10.41 -20.25
C GLN A 171 -5.13 11.30 -20.31
N ARG A 172 -5.79 11.37 -21.47
CA ARG A 172 -7.11 12.00 -21.57
C ARG A 172 -8.14 11.13 -20.85
N PRO A 173 -8.99 11.67 -19.94
CA PRO A 173 -9.83 10.89 -19.03
C PRO A 173 -10.64 9.75 -19.69
N ASN A 174 -11.32 10.03 -20.80
CA ASN A 174 -12.12 9.02 -21.52
C ASN A 174 -11.26 7.95 -22.17
N LEU A 175 -10.15 8.34 -22.80
CA LEU A 175 -9.27 7.42 -23.51
C LEU A 175 -8.48 6.55 -22.55
N GLY A 176 -7.82 7.16 -21.56
CA GLY A 176 -7.08 6.43 -20.53
C GLY A 176 -7.97 5.45 -19.78
N ALA A 177 -9.20 5.85 -19.41
CA ALA A 177 -10.14 4.93 -18.74
C ALA A 177 -10.52 3.72 -19.60
N VAL A 178 -10.77 3.91 -20.90
CA VAL A 178 -11.05 2.82 -21.85
C VAL A 178 -9.81 1.92 -22.01
N VAL A 179 -8.63 2.50 -22.15
CA VAL A 179 -7.36 1.76 -22.26
C VAL A 179 -7.14 0.89 -21.03
N ILE A 180 -7.26 1.43 -19.81
CA ILE A 180 -7.10 0.69 -18.55
C ILE A 180 -8.05 -0.50 -18.51
N ARG A 181 -9.34 -0.31 -18.84
CA ARG A 181 -10.30 -1.41 -18.80
C ARG A 181 -10.02 -2.48 -19.84
N LYS A 182 -9.66 -2.09 -21.06
CA LYS A 182 -9.26 -3.04 -22.11
C LYS A 182 -8.01 -3.80 -21.74
N LEU A 183 -7.03 -3.12 -21.15
CA LEU A 183 -5.81 -3.75 -20.67
C LEU A 183 -6.13 -4.89 -19.70
N LEU A 184 -7.09 -4.68 -18.79
CA LEU A 184 -7.49 -5.65 -17.78
C LEU A 184 -8.52 -6.69 -18.25
N LEU A 185 -9.29 -6.41 -19.31
CA LEU A 185 -10.36 -7.27 -19.84
C LEU A 185 -10.01 -8.04 -21.11
N ASP A 186 -9.29 -7.42 -22.04
CA ASP A 186 -9.09 -7.91 -23.41
C ASP A 186 -7.72 -8.57 -23.60
N THR A 187 -6.90 -8.65 -22.54
CA THR A 187 -5.59 -9.30 -22.56
C THR A 187 -5.58 -10.57 -21.71
N VAL A 188 -4.44 -11.29 -21.73
CA VAL A 188 -4.20 -12.47 -20.89
C VAL A 188 -4.23 -12.18 -19.39
N LEU A 189 -4.26 -10.90 -19.00
CA LEU A 189 -4.44 -10.49 -17.60
C LEU A 189 -5.81 -10.87 -17.03
N LYS A 190 -6.83 -11.04 -17.88
CA LYS A 190 -8.19 -11.36 -17.41
C LYS A 190 -8.18 -12.64 -16.56
N GLY A 191 -8.53 -12.49 -15.28
CA GLY A 191 -8.57 -13.60 -14.32
C GLY A 191 -7.21 -14.01 -13.74
N ARG A 192 -6.13 -13.29 -14.05
CA ARG A 192 -4.79 -13.53 -13.48
C ARG A 192 -4.48 -12.63 -12.28
N TRP A 193 -5.16 -11.51 -12.16
CA TRP A 193 -5.02 -10.57 -11.06
C TRP A 193 -6.29 -10.53 -10.21
N THR A 194 -6.12 -10.18 -8.94
CA THR A 194 -7.25 -9.96 -8.02
C THR A 194 -7.15 -8.66 -7.24
N VAL A 195 -6.00 -8.00 -7.27
CA VAL A 195 -5.84 -6.59 -6.90
C VAL A 195 -4.95 -5.93 -7.94
N ALA A 196 -5.40 -4.81 -8.50
CA ALA A 196 -4.60 -3.94 -9.35
C ALA A 196 -4.33 -2.62 -8.60
N VAL A 197 -3.09 -2.17 -8.57
CA VAL A 197 -2.66 -0.98 -7.81
C VAL A 197 -1.86 -0.03 -8.70
N VAL A 198 -1.99 1.26 -8.45
CA VAL A 198 -1.25 2.31 -9.15
C VAL A 198 -0.97 3.48 -8.20
N ILE A 199 0.20 4.11 -8.38
CA ILE A 199 0.50 5.45 -7.87
C ILE A 199 0.39 6.39 -9.07
N PRO A 200 -0.77 6.99 -9.34
CA PRO A 200 -0.97 7.77 -10.54
C PRO A 200 -0.27 9.13 -10.43
N SER A 201 0.21 9.64 -11.57
CA SER A 201 0.49 11.07 -11.69
C SER A 201 -0.80 11.90 -11.63
N ASP A 202 -0.69 13.21 -11.42
CA ASP A 202 -1.82 14.14 -11.43
C ASP A 202 -2.63 14.07 -12.75
N ALA A 203 -1.95 13.83 -13.86
CA ALA A 203 -2.56 13.70 -15.17
C ALA A 203 -3.33 12.38 -15.34
N GLU A 204 -2.82 11.28 -14.80
CA GLU A 204 -3.44 9.95 -14.88
C GLU A 204 -4.56 9.75 -13.87
N LEU A 205 -4.52 10.45 -12.73
CA LEU A 205 -5.43 10.27 -11.60
C LEU A 205 -6.90 10.20 -12.04
N ARG A 206 -7.32 11.11 -12.93
CA ARG A 206 -8.72 11.15 -13.40
C ARG A 206 -9.06 10.01 -14.35
N CYS A 207 -8.11 9.47 -15.10
CA CYS A 207 -8.31 8.28 -15.95
C CYS A 207 -8.62 7.05 -15.07
N PHE A 208 -7.82 6.82 -14.03
CA PHE A 208 -8.01 5.67 -13.13
C PHE A 208 -9.31 5.77 -12.34
N LEU A 209 -9.62 6.93 -11.77
CA LEU A 209 -10.91 7.13 -11.08
C LEU A 209 -12.10 6.93 -12.01
N GLN A 210 -11.97 7.35 -13.27
CA GLN A 210 -12.99 7.18 -14.28
C GLN A 210 -13.16 5.70 -14.69
N ALA A 211 -12.06 4.96 -14.82
CA ALA A 211 -12.06 3.53 -15.07
C ALA A 211 -12.79 2.75 -13.98
N GLY A 212 -12.71 3.24 -12.74
CA GLY A 212 -13.42 2.70 -11.57
C GLY A 212 -12.52 2.42 -10.37
N PHE A 213 -11.24 2.78 -10.44
CA PHE A 213 -10.32 2.65 -9.30
C PHE A 213 -10.80 3.49 -8.11
N VAL A 214 -10.44 3.05 -6.92
CA VAL A 214 -10.79 3.65 -5.64
C VAL A 214 -9.51 3.95 -4.88
N GLN A 215 -9.48 5.07 -4.17
CA GLN A 215 -8.33 5.43 -3.33
C GLN A 215 -8.25 4.53 -2.09
N ALA A 216 -7.05 4.02 -1.79
CA ALA A 216 -6.74 3.41 -0.51
C ALA A 216 -6.65 4.50 0.56
N LYS A 217 -7.77 4.77 1.23
CA LYS A 217 -7.89 5.89 2.18
C LYS A 217 -6.94 5.76 3.35
N GLU A 218 -6.69 4.54 3.79
CA GLU A 218 -5.77 4.22 4.88
C GLU A 218 -4.36 4.72 4.57
N LEU A 219 -3.89 4.53 3.33
CA LEU A 219 -2.56 4.98 2.90
C LEU A 219 -2.47 6.50 2.77
N ALA A 220 -3.54 7.14 2.27
CA ALA A 220 -3.60 8.60 2.24
C ALA A 220 -3.54 9.19 3.67
N LEU A 221 -4.27 8.62 4.62
CA LEU A 221 -4.24 9.06 6.02
C LEU A 221 -2.88 8.82 6.70
N GLN A 222 -2.11 7.86 6.21
CA GLN A 222 -0.75 7.58 6.66
C GLN A 222 0.31 8.49 6.01
N GLY A 223 -0.08 9.33 5.04
CA GLY A 223 0.85 10.21 4.33
C GLY A 223 1.57 9.55 3.15
N GLU A 224 1.20 8.34 2.75
CA GLU A 224 1.82 7.58 1.64
C GLU A 224 1.36 8.06 0.24
N GLY A 225 0.73 9.23 0.17
CA GLY A 225 0.25 9.84 -1.06
C GLY A 225 -1.07 9.25 -1.58
N VAL A 226 -1.33 9.50 -2.86
CA VAL A 226 -2.54 9.04 -3.54
C VAL A 226 -2.26 7.68 -4.16
N VAL A 227 -2.64 6.61 -3.47
CA VAL A 227 -2.59 5.25 -4.01
C VAL A 227 -3.99 4.79 -4.38
N LEU A 228 -4.16 4.31 -5.61
CA LEU A 228 -5.44 3.78 -6.08
C LEU A 228 -5.37 2.27 -6.27
N PHE A 229 -6.49 1.60 -6.05
CA PHE A 229 -6.63 0.18 -6.33
C PHE A 229 -7.96 -0.15 -7.02
N ALA A 230 -7.99 -1.32 -7.65
CA ALA A 230 -9.18 -1.94 -8.20
C ALA A 230 -9.17 -3.46 -7.93
N VAL A 231 -10.36 -4.04 -7.92
CA VAL A 231 -10.62 -5.49 -7.78
C VAL A 231 -11.51 -5.96 -8.93
N PRO A 232 -11.45 -7.21 -9.40
CA PRO A 232 -12.08 -7.63 -10.66
C PRO A 232 -13.55 -7.23 -10.85
N SER A 233 -14.36 -7.21 -9.79
CA SER A 233 -15.78 -6.81 -9.83
C SER A 233 -16.01 -5.38 -10.35
N PHE A 234 -15.01 -4.49 -10.32
CA PHE A 234 -15.14 -3.16 -10.92
C PHE A 234 -15.36 -3.19 -12.44
N LEU A 235 -14.93 -4.28 -13.09
CA LEU A 235 -15.11 -4.50 -14.51
C LEU A 235 -16.57 -4.80 -14.90
N ASP A 236 -17.40 -5.17 -13.94
CA ASP A 236 -18.85 -5.38 -14.13
C ASP A 236 -19.65 -4.08 -14.01
N HIS A 237 -19.04 -3.02 -13.48
CA HIS A 237 -19.67 -1.71 -13.33
C HIS A 237 -19.41 -0.82 -14.54
N GLU A 238 -20.38 0.04 -14.89
CA GLU A 238 -20.14 1.07 -15.91
C GLU A 238 -19.00 2.02 -15.48
N MET A 239 -18.20 2.47 -16.45
CA MET A 239 -17.23 3.53 -16.20
C MET A 239 -17.94 4.78 -15.69
N LYS A 240 -17.28 5.50 -14.77
CA LYS A 240 -17.77 6.81 -14.34
C LYS A 240 -17.70 7.78 -15.52
N SER A 241 -18.56 8.78 -15.53
CA SER A 241 -18.39 9.94 -16.40
C SER A 241 -17.22 10.80 -15.93
N PRO A 242 -16.63 11.66 -16.79
CA PRO A 242 -15.61 12.62 -16.38
C PRO A 242 -16.04 13.52 -15.22
N ARG A 243 -17.33 13.88 -15.17
CA ARG A 243 -17.89 14.69 -14.09
C ARG A 243 -17.92 13.94 -12.77
N GLU A 244 -18.34 12.68 -12.79
CA GLU A 244 -18.34 11.83 -11.59
C GLU A 244 -16.91 11.58 -11.11
N ALA A 245 -15.98 11.24 -12.00
CA ALA A 245 -14.57 11.06 -11.67
C ALA A 245 -13.93 12.31 -11.06
N ARG A 246 -14.28 13.51 -11.53
CA ARG A 246 -13.85 14.79 -10.93
C ARG A 246 -14.48 15.07 -9.57
N SER A 247 -15.67 14.53 -9.32
CA SER A 247 -16.41 14.72 -8.07
C SER A 247 -16.00 13.71 -6.99
N VAL A 248 -15.19 12.70 -7.33
CA VAL A 248 -14.61 11.81 -6.33
C VAL A 248 -13.67 12.62 -5.43
N PRO A 249 -13.93 12.70 -4.12
CA PRO A 249 -13.03 13.38 -3.20
C PRO A 249 -11.71 12.61 -3.17
N ILE A 250 -10.62 13.34 -3.38
CA ILE A 250 -9.26 12.84 -3.18
C ILE A 250 -8.89 13.22 -1.75
N LEU A 251 -8.57 12.22 -0.94
CA LEU A 251 -7.90 12.47 0.32
C LEU A 251 -6.45 12.77 -0.05
N GLU A 252 -6.06 14.04 0.04
CA GLU A 252 -4.65 14.36 0.02
C GLU A 252 -4.01 13.73 1.26
N PRO A 253 -2.74 13.28 1.16
CA PRO A 253 -2.00 12.91 2.34
C PRO A 253 -2.16 14.05 3.35
N MET A 254 -2.49 13.70 4.60
CA MET A 254 -2.34 14.70 5.65
C MET A 254 -0.85 14.95 5.74
N ASP A 255 -0.38 15.94 4.97
CA ASP A 255 0.87 16.66 5.22
C ASP A 255 0.62 17.38 6.53
N GLY A 256 0.66 16.59 7.59
CA GLY A 256 0.57 17.07 8.92
C GLY A 256 1.55 18.21 9.05
N GLU A 257 1.10 19.39 9.51
CA GLU A 257 1.90 20.60 9.49
C GLU A 257 3.22 20.31 10.20
N LEU A 258 4.27 20.04 9.41
CA LEU A 258 5.58 19.76 9.96
C LEU A 258 5.95 20.95 10.83
N PRO A 259 6.51 20.72 12.03
CA PRO A 259 6.98 21.80 12.86
C PRO A 259 7.81 22.76 12.01
N SER A 260 7.43 24.03 12.03
CA SER A 260 8.06 25.09 11.23
C SER A 260 8.71 26.14 12.15
N GLY A 261 9.62 26.94 11.58
CA GLY A 261 10.37 27.95 12.33
C GLY A 261 11.07 27.36 13.56
N ILE A 262 10.94 28.01 14.71
CA ILE A 262 11.66 27.62 15.92
C ILE A 262 11.24 26.26 16.52
N ASN A 263 10.02 25.80 16.22
CA ASN A 263 9.57 24.47 16.63
C ASN A 263 10.26 23.37 15.80
N LYS A 264 10.56 23.66 14.53
CA LYS A 264 11.43 22.80 13.70
C LYS A 264 12.81 22.68 14.30
N ASP A 265 13.41 23.82 14.67
CA ASP A 265 14.75 23.86 15.26
C ASP A 265 14.81 23.04 16.55
N LEU A 266 13.75 23.09 17.38
CA LEU A 266 13.65 22.27 18.60
C LEU A 266 13.56 20.77 18.27
N LEU A 267 12.73 20.38 17.31
CA LEU A 267 12.63 18.99 16.88
C LEU A 267 13.96 18.46 16.32
N GLU A 268 14.61 19.23 15.44
CA GLU A 268 15.92 18.88 14.88
C GLU A 268 16.99 18.80 15.97
N LEU A 269 16.97 19.71 16.94
CA LEU A 269 17.89 19.67 18.07
C LEU A 269 17.70 18.40 18.91
N VAL A 270 16.47 17.98 19.18
CA VAL A 270 16.18 16.74 19.92
C VAL A 270 16.61 15.51 19.12
N LYS A 271 16.40 15.48 17.80
CA LYS A 271 16.88 14.41 16.91
C LYS A 271 18.41 14.30 16.90
N ASN A 272 19.10 15.43 17.01
CA ASN A 272 20.56 15.52 16.98
C ASN A 272 21.20 15.52 18.39
N GLU A 273 20.50 14.96 19.38
CA GLU A 273 21.01 14.80 20.75
C GLU A 273 21.46 16.13 21.43
N GLY A 274 20.75 17.22 21.15
CA GLY A 274 21.04 18.51 21.73
C GLY A 274 20.94 18.52 23.26
N THR A 275 21.78 19.36 23.89
CA THR A 275 21.87 19.45 25.35
C THR A 275 20.65 20.14 25.97
N GLU A 276 20.38 19.87 27.26
CA GLU A 276 19.31 20.55 28.02
C GLU A 276 19.43 22.09 27.95
N ALA A 277 20.66 22.63 27.92
CA ALA A 277 20.88 24.07 27.81
C ALA A 277 20.42 24.65 26.45
N GLN A 278 20.66 23.93 25.35
CA GLN A 278 20.21 24.33 24.02
C GLN A 278 18.69 24.22 23.89
N ILE A 279 18.09 23.17 24.46
CA ILE A 279 16.63 23.03 24.51
C ILE A 279 16.01 24.20 25.26
N ARG A 280 16.53 24.55 26.46
CA ARG A 280 16.08 25.71 27.24
C ARG A 280 16.20 27.03 26.47
N ASP A 281 17.27 27.22 25.70
CA ASP A 281 17.47 28.42 24.88
C ASP A 281 16.38 28.56 23.79
N LEU A 282 16.04 27.46 23.10
CA LEU A 282 14.95 27.47 22.11
C LEU A 282 13.58 27.72 22.76
N LEU A 283 13.31 27.10 23.90
CA LEU A 283 12.07 27.34 24.66
C LEU A 283 11.98 28.80 25.11
N ALA A 284 13.09 29.40 25.57
CA ALA A 284 13.14 30.81 25.95
C ALA A 284 12.90 31.77 24.76
N LYS A 285 13.25 31.35 23.55
CA LYS A 285 12.97 32.05 22.29
C LYS A 285 11.55 31.82 21.76
N GLY A 286 10.73 31.01 22.45
CA GLY A 286 9.32 30.80 22.12
C GLY A 286 9.01 29.48 21.43
N ALA A 287 9.93 28.52 21.39
CA ALA A 287 9.58 27.16 20.96
C ALA A 287 8.60 26.50 21.94
N SER A 288 7.70 25.68 21.40
CA SER A 288 6.77 24.85 22.17
C SER A 288 7.13 23.38 22.01
N ILE A 289 7.16 22.64 23.12
CA ILE A 289 7.43 21.20 23.14
C ILE A 289 6.32 20.45 22.41
N GLU A 290 5.09 20.92 22.61
CA GLU A 290 3.86 20.44 22.01
C GLU A 290 3.86 20.64 20.48
N ALA A 291 4.08 21.89 20.03
CA ALA A 291 4.08 22.23 18.60
C ALA A 291 5.29 21.66 17.84
N SER A 292 6.39 21.33 18.53
CA SER A 292 7.56 20.69 17.92
C SER A 292 7.46 19.17 17.86
N ARG A 293 6.54 18.54 18.59
CA ARG A 293 6.44 17.08 18.76
C ARG A 293 7.74 16.45 19.29
N ALA A 294 8.48 17.20 20.09
CA ALA A 294 9.74 16.74 20.64
C ALA A 294 9.54 15.46 21.49
N ILE A 295 8.44 15.38 22.26
CA ILE A 295 8.12 14.20 23.07
C ILE A 295 7.85 12.98 22.19
N HIS A 296 7.02 13.10 21.14
CA HIS A 296 6.76 12.03 20.18
C HIS A 296 8.06 11.48 19.58
N CYS A 297 8.97 12.37 19.20
CA CYS A 297 10.27 11.96 18.66
C CYS A 297 11.14 11.23 19.70
N SER A 298 11.24 11.75 20.94
CA SER A 298 12.05 11.11 21.99
C SER A 298 11.54 9.72 22.33
N VAL A 299 10.22 9.53 22.44
CA VAL A 299 9.65 8.22 22.82
C VAL A 299 9.76 7.20 21.69
N TYR A 300 9.59 7.62 20.43
CA TYR A 300 9.80 6.76 19.27
C TYR A 300 11.25 6.26 19.18
N ASN A 301 12.21 7.15 19.45
CA ASN A 301 13.64 6.81 19.50
C ASN A 301 14.07 6.11 20.80
N ARG A 302 13.15 5.96 21.77
CA ARG A 302 13.40 5.38 23.11
C ARG A 302 14.44 6.15 23.93
N ASP A 303 14.51 7.45 23.70
CA ASP A 303 15.46 8.34 24.33
C ASP A 303 14.92 8.84 25.69
N LEU A 304 15.08 8.00 26.71
CA LEU A 304 14.55 8.26 28.04
C LEU A 304 15.13 9.54 28.66
N GLU A 305 16.42 9.81 28.45
CA GLU A 305 17.07 11.01 28.98
C GLU A 305 16.44 12.28 28.39
N ARG A 306 16.24 12.33 27.06
CA ARG A 306 15.64 13.49 26.42
C ARG A 306 14.16 13.61 26.76
N LEU A 307 13.43 12.49 26.87
CA LEU A 307 12.08 12.49 27.41
C LEU A 307 12.02 13.12 28.81
N GLU A 308 12.93 12.75 29.72
CA GLU A 308 12.98 13.32 31.07
C GLU A 308 13.29 14.81 31.09
N ILE A 309 14.18 15.28 30.20
CA ILE A 309 14.46 16.70 30.04
C ILE A 309 13.19 17.43 29.57
N LEU A 310 12.54 16.96 28.51
CA LEU A 310 11.34 17.58 27.96
C LEU A 310 10.19 17.63 28.97
N LEU A 311 9.95 16.53 29.70
CA LEU A 311 8.91 16.46 30.74
C LEU A 311 9.18 17.39 31.92
N ARG A 312 10.45 17.72 32.20
CA ARG A 312 10.83 18.66 33.26
C ARG A 312 10.69 20.11 32.82
N LEU A 313 10.87 20.37 31.52
CA LEU A 313 10.85 21.71 30.94
C LEU A 313 9.45 22.13 30.45
N THR A 314 8.55 21.18 30.17
CA THR A 314 7.17 21.51 29.82
C THR A 314 6.42 22.06 31.04
N PRO A 315 5.63 23.14 30.88
CA PRO A 315 4.83 23.70 31.96
C PRO A 315 3.67 22.78 32.38
N SER A 316 3.21 21.89 31.50
CA SER A 316 2.06 21.00 31.71
C SER A 316 2.38 19.59 31.20
N PRO A 317 3.12 18.77 31.97
CA PRO A 317 3.52 17.42 31.53
C PRO A 317 2.34 16.55 31.14
N GLU A 318 1.24 16.58 31.90
CA GLU A 318 0.03 15.79 31.63
C GLU A 318 -0.62 16.15 30.30
N GLU A 319 -0.67 17.43 29.95
CA GLU A 319 -1.23 17.88 28.67
C GLU A 319 -0.32 17.48 27.51
N ALA A 320 0.99 17.71 27.65
CA ALA A 320 1.97 17.41 26.62
C ALA A 320 2.04 15.90 26.27
N VAL A 321 1.93 15.00 27.25
CA VAL A 321 1.95 13.54 27.00
C VAL A 321 0.65 12.97 26.44
N ASN A 322 -0.42 13.76 26.40
CA ASN A 322 -1.71 13.37 25.84
C ASN A 322 -2.04 14.08 24.53
N GLN A 323 -1.13 14.91 24.02
CA GLN A 323 -1.31 15.57 22.74
C GLN A 323 -1.14 14.59 21.58
N GLN A 324 -2.11 14.58 20.67
CA GLN A 324 -2.02 13.81 19.44
C GLN A 324 -1.12 14.51 18.42
N ASP A 325 -0.35 13.74 17.65
CA ASP A 325 0.25 14.23 16.41
C ASP A 325 -0.80 14.27 15.27
N ASP A 326 -0.37 14.58 14.06
CA ASP A 326 -1.28 14.68 12.91
C ASP A 326 -1.87 13.33 12.49
N SER A 327 -1.21 12.23 12.87
CA SER A 327 -1.71 10.87 12.68
C SER A 327 -2.70 10.46 13.78
N GLY A 328 -3.01 11.37 14.72
CA GLY A 328 -3.90 11.10 15.85
C GLY A 328 -3.24 10.28 16.97
N LEU A 329 -1.92 10.10 16.95
CA LEU A 329 -1.20 9.28 17.90
C LEU A 329 -0.69 10.11 19.08
N VAL A 330 -0.95 9.64 20.29
CA VAL A 330 -0.34 10.20 21.50
C VAL A 330 1.05 9.59 21.74
N PRO A 331 1.96 10.28 22.47
CA PRO A 331 3.29 9.75 22.78
C PRO A 331 3.30 8.33 23.36
N LEU A 332 2.30 7.94 24.15
CA LEU A 332 2.25 6.59 24.72
C LEU A 332 2.04 5.50 23.66
N MET A 333 1.30 5.78 22.58
CA MET A 333 1.13 4.85 21.45
C MET A 333 2.45 4.66 20.72
N LEU A 334 3.17 5.76 20.44
CA LEU A 334 4.49 5.70 19.79
C LEU A 334 5.55 5.02 20.68
N ALA A 335 5.50 5.24 22.00
CA ALA A 335 6.37 4.56 22.94
C ALA A 335 6.15 3.04 22.94
N ALA A 336 4.89 2.60 22.87
CA ALA A 336 4.52 1.19 22.80
C ALA A 336 5.06 0.54 21.51
N GLN A 337 4.91 1.20 20.36
CA GLN A 337 5.48 0.73 19.09
C GLN A 337 7.03 0.69 19.14
N GLY A 338 7.65 1.77 19.62
CA GLY A 338 9.11 1.91 19.68
C GLY A 338 9.77 0.87 20.60
N ALA A 339 9.09 0.45 21.67
CA ALA A 339 9.58 -0.57 22.59
C ALA A 339 9.90 -1.91 21.89
N CYS A 340 9.10 -2.29 20.89
CA CYS A 340 9.34 -3.50 20.10
C CYS A 340 10.54 -3.38 19.14
N GLY A 341 10.96 -2.16 18.77
CA GLY A 341 12.06 -1.97 17.82
C GLY A 341 13.47 -2.31 18.37
N VAL A 342 13.62 -2.71 19.65
CA VAL A 342 14.90 -3.17 20.23
C VAL A 342 14.98 -4.69 20.20
N LEU A 343 13.87 -5.35 19.89
CA LEU A 343 13.79 -6.79 19.93
C LEU A 343 14.81 -7.36 18.96
N SER A 344 15.63 -8.24 19.50
CA SER A 344 16.61 -9.00 18.76
C SER A 344 16.62 -10.41 19.34
N ARG A 345 17.22 -11.35 18.61
CA ARG A 345 17.38 -12.72 19.10
C ARG A 345 18.03 -12.81 20.50
N PHE A 346 18.85 -11.82 20.86
CA PHE A 346 19.55 -11.76 22.16
C PHE A 346 18.84 -10.92 23.22
N ASN A 347 17.87 -10.10 22.84
CA ASN A 347 17.13 -9.24 23.75
C ASN A 347 15.64 -9.35 23.46
N ARG A 348 14.97 -10.28 24.14
CA ARG A 348 13.54 -10.57 24.00
C ARG A 348 12.65 -9.80 24.97
N SER A 349 13.25 -9.09 25.94
CA SER A 349 12.49 -8.31 26.92
C SER A 349 12.14 -6.96 26.33
N VAL A 350 10.85 -6.65 26.28
CA VAL A 350 10.36 -5.37 25.76
C VAL A 350 10.62 -4.27 26.80
N PRO A 351 11.38 -3.20 26.47
CA PRO A 351 11.66 -2.13 27.42
C PRO A 351 10.40 -1.38 27.85
N THR A 352 10.23 -1.17 29.15
CA THR A 352 9.03 -0.51 29.73
C THR A 352 9.26 0.95 30.13
N ALA A 353 10.51 1.42 30.12
CA ALA A 353 10.90 2.66 30.81
C ALA A 353 10.21 3.92 30.26
N CYS A 354 10.14 4.10 28.94
CA CYS A 354 9.45 5.25 28.34
C CYS A 354 7.94 5.23 28.64
N CYS A 355 7.28 4.09 28.46
CA CYS A 355 5.85 3.93 28.74
C CYS A 355 5.54 4.20 30.21
N ALA A 356 6.32 3.65 31.13
CA ALA A 356 6.17 3.88 32.57
C ALA A 356 6.34 5.36 32.92
N ARG A 357 7.33 6.02 32.31
CA ARG A 357 7.60 7.44 32.54
C ARG A 357 6.48 8.35 32.04
N LEU A 358 5.90 8.05 30.87
CA LEU A 358 4.76 8.77 30.31
C LEU A 358 3.49 8.60 31.18
N ILE A 359 3.20 7.38 31.61
CA ILE A 359 2.06 7.10 32.50
C ILE A 359 2.23 7.85 33.83
N ALA A 360 3.44 7.84 34.40
CA ALA A 360 3.75 8.62 35.59
C ALA A 360 3.63 10.14 35.39
N ALA A 361 3.73 10.62 34.14
CA ALA A 361 3.49 12.01 33.76
C ALA A 361 2.01 12.32 33.44
N GLY A 362 1.11 11.33 33.54
CA GLY A 362 -0.34 11.51 33.31
C GLY A 362 -0.83 11.06 31.93
N ALA A 363 -0.06 10.28 31.18
CA ALA A 363 -0.52 9.72 29.90
C ALA A 363 -1.73 8.79 30.10
N LYS A 364 -2.76 8.96 29.28
CA LYS A 364 -4.00 8.18 29.34
C LYS A 364 -3.85 6.88 28.57
N VAL A 365 -3.78 5.76 29.29
CA VAL A 365 -3.74 4.40 28.70
C VAL A 365 -4.98 4.06 27.86
N CYS A 366 -6.11 4.74 28.10
CA CYS A 366 -7.36 4.55 27.36
C CYS A 366 -7.55 5.53 26.19
N ALA A 367 -6.54 6.34 25.86
CA ALA A 367 -6.58 7.14 24.64
C ALA A 367 -6.65 6.20 23.43
N VAL A 368 -7.50 6.55 22.46
CA VAL A 368 -7.67 5.81 21.21
C VAL A 368 -7.36 6.71 20.03
N ASP A 369 -6.83 6.12 18.96
CA ASP A 369 -6.63 6.78 17.67
C ASP A 369 -7.93 6.79 16.84
N ALA A 370 -7.83 7.19 15.56
CA ALA A 370 -8.97 7.22 14.65
C ALA A 370 -9.54 5.82 14.31
N GLU A 371 -8.75 4.75 14.50
CA GLU A 371 -9.14 3.36 14.30
C GLU A 371 -9.75 2.75 15.57
N GLY A 372 -9.74 3.48 16.70
CA GLY A 372 -10.18 2.99 17.98
C GLY A 372 -9.12 2.16 18.73
N CYS A 373 -7.88 2.11 18.24
CA CYS A 373 -6.80 1.36 18.88
C CYS A 373 -6.16 2.15 20.02
N THR A 374 -5.88 1.46 21.13
CA THR A 374 -5.15 2.02 22.28
C THR A 374 -3.65 1.82 22.14
N SER A 375 -2.85 2.34 23.09
CA SER A 375 -1.42 2.01 23.15
C SER A 375 -1.15 0.50 23.27
N LEU A 376 -2.07 -0.27 23.87
CA LEU A 376 -1.98 -1.74 23.91
C LEU A 376 -2.19 -2.36 22.52
N GLY A 377 -3.19 -1.89 21.76
CA GLY A 377 -3.38 -2.33 20.37
C GLY A 377 -2.17 -2.03 19.50
N HIS A 378 -1.55 -0.87 19.67
CA HIS A 378 -0.32 -0.51 18.96
C HIS A 378 0.88 -1.42 19.33
N LEU A 379 0.99 -1.86 20.58
CA LEU A 379 1.97 -2.88 20.99
C LEU A 379 1.72 -4.21 20.26
N TRP A 380 0.50 -4.73 20.32
CA TRP A 380 0.16 -6.01 19.68
C TRP A 380 0.31 -5.99 18.17
N ARG A 381 -0.09 -4.89 17.53
CA ARG A 381 0.14 -4.65 16.10
C ARG A 381 1.63 -4.78 15.78
N LYS A 382 2.50 -4.18 16.60
CA LYS A 382 3.93 -4.18 16.33
C LYS A 382 4.58 -5.53 16.60
N LEU A 383 4.17 -6.24 17.64
CA LEU A 383 4.63 -7.61 17.91
C LEU A 383 4.27 -8.54 16.75
N ARG A 384 3.02 -8.45 16.27
CA ARG A 384 2.59 -9.22 15.10
C ARG A 384 3.36 -8.87 13.83
N GLU A 385 3.65 -7.59 13.58
CA GLU A 385 4.50 -7.20 12.44
C GLU A 385 5.89 -7.83 12.51
N ILE A 386 6.47 -7.96 13.71
CA ILE A 386 7.76 -8.62 13.92
C ILE A 386 7.63 -10.13 13.70
N GLU A 387 6.59 -10.77 14.23
CA GLU A 387 6.31 -12.19 14.01
C GLU A 387 6.11 -12.51 12.51
N ASP A 388 5.29 -11.70 11.82
CA ASP A 388 5.07 -11.82 10.38
C ASP A 388 6.39 -11.65 9.63
N PHE A 389 7.23 -10.67 10.01
CA PHE A 389 8.55 -10.46 9.41
C PHE A 389 9.48 -11.65 9.64
N GLU A 390 9.67 -12.11 10.88
CA GLU A 390 10.54 -13.25 11.22
C GLU A 390 10.07 -14.55 10.55
N GLY A 391 8.75 -14.76 10.50
CA GLY A 391 8.13 -15.89 9.82
C GLY A 391 8.40 -15.90 8.32
N CYS A 392 8.61 -14.76 7.68
CA CYS A 392 8.96 -14.69 6.25
C CYS A 392 10.39 -15.14 5.94
N PHE A 393 11.28 -15.09 6.94
CA PHE A 393 12.65 -15.60 6.82
C PHE A 393 12.80 -17.02 7.41
N GLY A 394 11.68 -17.66 7.79
CA GLY A 394 11.70 -18.97 8.45
C GLY A 394 12.49 -18.96 9.77
N LEU A 395 12.55 -17.81 10.44
CA LEU A 395 13.23 -17.71 11.72
C LEU A 395 12.33 -18.33 12.80
N GLU A 396 12.94 -19.09 13.70
CA GLU A 396 12.23 -19.63 14.85
C GLU A 396 11.67 -18.47 15.68
N MET A 397 10.33 -18.40 15.74
CA MET A 397 9.62 -17.37 16.47
C MET A 397 9.99 -17.45 17.94
N GLY A 398 10.75 -16.47 18.41
CA GLY A 398 11.04 -16.34 19.83
C GLY A 398 9.85 -15.73 20.53
N GLU A 399 9.32 -16.37 21.57
CA GLU A 399 8.37 -15.71 22.46
C GLU A 399 9.02 -14.43 23.04
N TYR A 400 8.43 -13.29 22.69
CA TYR A 400 8.80 -11.99 23.24
C TYR A 400 8.14 -11.84 24.61
N ASP A 401 8.91 -11.46 25.62
CA ASP A 401 8.33 -11.17 26.94
C ASP A 401 7.79 -9.74 26.95
N SER A 402 6.55 -9.60 26.49
CA SER A 402 5.76 -8.36 26.51
C SER A 402 4.92 -8.21 27.77
N SER A 403 4.90 -9.22 28.65
CA SER A 403 3.87 -9.38 29.69
C SER A 403 3.82 -8.22 30.68
N ASP A 404 4.97 -7.65 31.04
CA ASP A 404 5.04 -6.48 31.93
C ASP A 404 4.61 -5.19 31.23
N LEU A 405 4.91 -5.04 29.94
CA LEU A 405 4.44 -3.88 29.17
C LEU A 405 2.94 -3.94 28.91
N GLU A 406 2.38 -5.12 28.61
CA GLU A 406 0.94 -5.31 28.43
C GLU A 406 0.15 -4.95 29.69
N LYS A 407 0.60 -5.43 30.87
CA LYS A 407 -0.01 -5.05 32.15
C LYS A 407 0.02 -3.54 32.37
N LEU A 408 1.10 -2.89 31.95
CA LEU A 408 1.29 -1.45 32.10
C LEU A 408 0.38 -0.64 31.16
N LEU A 409 0.16 -1.13 29.93
CA LEU A 409 -0.65 -0.46 28.91
C LEU A 409 -2.15 -0.82 28.96
N MET A 410 -2.53 -1.84 29.74
CA MET A 410 -3.91 -2.30 29.86
C MET A 410 -4.86 -1.19 30.30
N PRO A 411 -5.87 -0.82 29.48
CA PRO A 411 -6.89 0.12 29.91
C PRO A 411 -7.70 -0.45 31.10
N PRO A 412 -8.23 0.39 32.00
CA PRO A 412 -9.00 -0.08 33.17
C PRO A 412 -10.24 -0.90 32.82
N SER A 413 -10.78 -0.74 31.60
CA SER A 413 -11.95 -1.48 31.08
C SER A 413 -11.57 -2.71 30.27
N GLY A 414 -10.28 -3.07 30.22
CA GLY A 414 -9.74 -4.07 29.30
C GLY A 414 -9.42 -3.50 27.91
N PRO A 415 -8.96 -4.36 26.99
CA PRO A 415 -8.69 -3.99 25.60
C PRO A 415 -9.95 -3.49 24.90
N THR A 416 -9.79 -2.63 23.90
CA THR A 416 -10.91 -2.23 23.04
C THR A 416 -11.22 -3.31 22.01
N THR A 417 -12.38 -3.24 21.37
CA THR A 417 -12.72 -4.14 20.26
C THR A 417 -11.72 -4.05 19.10
N ALA A 418 -11.13 -2.88 18.86
CA ALA A 418 -10.10 -2.70 17.83
C ALA A 418 -8.79 -3.40 18.24
N ASP A 419 -8.41 -3.32 19.51
CA ASP A 419 -7.23 -4.03 20.04
C ASP A 419 -7.43 -5.56 19.93
N GLU A 420 -8.61 -6.08 20.31
CA GLU A 420 -8.92 -7.52 20.25
C GLU A 420 -8.89 -8.10 18.84
N GLN A 421 -9.26 -7.31 17.82
CA GLN A 421 -9.19 -7.72 16.42
C GLN A 421 -7.76 -7.96 15.95
N LEU A 422 -6.75 -7.37 16.61
CA LEU A 422 -5.35 -7.56 16.26
C LEU A 422 -4.82 -8.91 16.74
N ILE A 423 -5.25 -9.38 17.92
CA ILE A 423 -4.90 -10.71 18.45
C ILE A 423 -5.68 -11.81 17.74
N ASN A 424 -7.00 -11.64 17.62
CA ASN A 424 -7.90 -12.69 17.15
C ASN A 424 -7.90 -12.83 15.62
N ALA A 425 -7.14 -12.01 14.91
CA ALA A 425 -6.93 -12.22 13.49
C ALA A 425 -6.24 -13.57 13.34
N PRO A 426 -6.92 -14.60 12.80
CA PRO A 426 -6.42 -15.96 12.79
C PRO A 426 -5.01 -15.98 12.22
N SER A 427 -4.05 -16.53 12.97
CA SER A 427 -2.80 -16.94 12.34
C SER A 427 -3.21 -18.10 11.42
N ASP A 428 -3.18 -17.86 10.11
CA ASP A 428 -3.61 -18.86 9.12
C ASP A 428 -2.75 -20.15 9.13
N GLU A 429 -1.86 -20.32 10.10
CA GLU A 429 -1.10 -21.54 10.33
C GLU A 429 -2.01 -22.72 10.67
N GLU A 430 -3.17 -22.50 11.31
CA GLU A 430 -4.16 -23.58 11.51
C GLU A 430 -4.85 -24.05 10.20
N ASN A 431 -4.65 -23.33 9.09
CA ASN A 431 -5.12 -23.72 7.75
C ASN A 431 -4.01 -24.29 6.86
N VAL A 432 -2.81 -24.52 7.40
CA VAL A 432 -1.84 -25.42 6.79
C VAL A 432 -2.42 -26.82 6.97
N LEU A 433 -3.31 -27.17 6.03
CA LEU A 433 -3.83 -28.51 5.84
C LEU A 433 -2.69 -29.49 6.02
N ASP A 434 -2.87 -30.35 7.00
CA ASP A 434 -2.10 -31.54 7.31
C ASP A 434 -1.83 -32.31 6.00
N TRP A 435 -0.77 -31.92 5.28
CA TRP A 435 -0.20 -32.66 4.16
C TRP A 435 0.67 -33.80 4.74
N GLU A 436 0.17 -34.42 5.81
CA GLU A 436 0.63 -35.71 6.27
C GLU A 436 0.47 -36.68 5.10
N GLY A 437 1.61 -37.05 4.53
CA GLY A 437 1.81 -38.32 3.86
C GLY A 437 0.77 -38.63 2.79
N GLY A 438 0.95 -38.04 1.60
CA GLY A 438 0.83 -38.89 0.43
C GLY A 438 1.89 -39.98 0.60
N GLU A 439 1.49 -41.12 1.15
CA GLU A 439 2.28 -42.35 1.16
C GLU A 439 2.87 -42.49 -0.23
N GLU A 440 4.18 -42.33 -0.36
CA GLU A 440 4.90 -42.72 -1.55
C GLU A 440 4.65 -44.23 -1.65
N GLU A 441 3.64 -44.62 -2.44
CA GLU A 441 3.45 -46.00 -2.84
C GLU A 441 4.75 -46.39 -3.53
N ASP A 442 5.57 -47.18 -2.81
CA ASP A 442 6.74 -47.87 -3.31
C ASP A 442 6.34 -48.53 -4.63
N LEU A 443 6.72 -47.91 -5.76
CA LEU A 443 6.65 -48.52 -7.07
C LEU A 443 7.69 -49.64 -7.05
N GLU A 444 7.24 -50.84 -6.69
CA GLU A 444 8.00 -52.07 -6.88
C GLU A 444 8.33 -52.19 -8.37
N ASP A 445 9.61 -52.01 -8.70
CA ASP A 445 10.19 -52.32 -10.00
C ASP A 445 10.01 -53.82 -10.29
N ASP A 446 8.98 -54.12 -11.08
CA ASP A 446 8.70 -55.46 -11.60
C ASP A 446 9.69 -55.76 -12.75
N ASP A 447 10.89 -56.23 -12.39
CA ASP A 447 11.86 -56.83 -13.30
C ASP A 447 11.33 -58.18 -13.82
N GLU A 448 10.45 -58.15 -14.84
CA GLU A 448 10.12 -59.35 -15.62
C GLU A 448 11.23 -59.66 -16.64
N ASP A 449 12.10 -60.60 -16.24
CA ASP A 449 12.96 -61.41 -17.10
C ASP A 449 12.21 -61.88 -18.37
N SER A 450 12.80 -61.64 -19.55
CA SER A 450 12.41 -62.30 -20.80
C SER A 450 13.65 -62.85 -21.52
N ASP A 451 13.72 -64.18 -21.53
CA ASP A 451 14.65 -65.06 -22.27
C ASP A 451 14.69 -64.83 -23.80
#